data_AF-A0A434QW20-F1
#
_entry.id   AF-A0A434QW20-F1
#
_cell.length_a   1.000
_cell.length_b   1.000
_cell.length_c   1.000
_cell.angle_alpha   90.00
_cell.angle_beta   90.00
_cell.angle_gamma   90.00
#
_symmetry.space_group_name_H-M   'P 1'
#
loop_
_entity.id
_entity.type
_entity.pdbx_description
1 polymer ?
#
loop_
_entity_poly.entity_id
_entity_poly.type
_entity_poly.pdbx_seq_one_letter_code
_entity_poly.pdbx_strand_id
1 'polypeptide(L)'
;MSKETSRFAFVSSDTDDARAALETLSARYGQIPVAEAEIIIALGGDGFLLQTLRDTMSTGKKVYGMNRGTIGFLMNEYRAGGLDERISKAVSETIRPLEMQAVTHEGETISALAINEVALWRQSYQTAKIRITVDEQVRLEELNCDGVMIATPAGSTAYNLSAH
;
A
#
# COMPACT_ATOMS: atom_id res chain seq x y z
N MET A 1 -37.27 -7.03 6.76
CA MET A 1 -35.84 -7.38 6.73
C MET A 1 -35.08 -6.08 6.90
N SER A 2 -34.49 -5.85 8.07
CA SER A 2 -33.72 -4.63 8.33
C SER A 2 -32.55 -4.58 7.36
N LYS A 3 -32.45 -3.50 6.57
CA LYS A 3 -31.20 -3.14 5.91
C LYS A 3 -30.15 -3.07 7.01
N GLU A 4 -29.26 -4.05 7.08
CA GLU A 4 -28.04 -3.89 7.87
C GLU A 4 -27.40 -2.59 7.42
N THR A 5 -27.15 -1.71 8.38
CA THR A 5 -26.47 -0.45 8.16
C THR A 5 -25.17 -0.75 7.41
N SER A 6 -25.00 -0.14 6.24
CA SER A 6 -23.82 -0.38 5.42
C SER A 6 -22.56 -0.03 6.22
N ARG A 7 -21.69 -1.01 6.46
CA ARG A 7 -20.41 -0.84 7.19
C ARG A 7 -19.21 -0.67 6.25
N PHE A 8 -19.48 -0.59 4.95
CA PHE A 8 -18.47 -0.56 3.90
C PHE A 8 -18.36 0.84 3.27
N ALA A 9 -17.13 1.27 3.07
CA ALA A 9 -16.82 2.35 2.13
C ALA A 9 -16.15 1.75 0.89
N PHE A 10 -16.77 1.93 -0.27
CA PHE A 10 -16.20 1.58 -1.56
C PHE A 10 -15.40 2.76 -2.10
N VAL A 11 -14.15 2.52 -2.50
CA VAL A 11 -13.26 3.48 -3.16
C VAL A 11 -12.69 2.85 -4.42
N SER A 12 -12.45 3.63 -5.46
CA SER A 12 -11.98 3.11 -6.74
C SER A 12 -10.86 3.95 -7.35
N SER A 13 -9.99 3.32 -8.14
CA SER A 13 -9.12 4.03 -9.07
C SER A 13 -9.91 4.73 -10.17
N ASP A 14 -9.23 5.56 -10.97
CA ASP A 14 -9.86 6.35 -12.05
C ASP A 14 -10.23 5.56 -13.32
N THR A 15 -10.04 4.25 -13.33
CA THR A 15 -10.41 3.40 -14.45
C THR A 15 -11.93 3.20 -14.52
N ASP A 16 -12.48 3.15 -15.74
CA ASP A 16 -13.91 2.97 -15.97
C ASP A 16 -14.44 1.68 -15.31
N ASP A 17 -13.66 0.59 -15.41
CA ASP A 17 -13.99 -0.69 -14.78
C ASP A 17 -14.09 -0.61 -13.25
N ALA A 18 -13.18 0.13 -12.61
CA ALA A 18 -13.18 0.29 -11.15
C ALA A 18 -14.35 1.17 -10.69
N ARG A 19 -14.66 2.25 -11.43
CA ARG A 19 -15.81 3.11 -11.15
C ARG A 19 -17.14 2.36 -11.33
N ALA A 20 -17.30 1.58 -12.39
CA ALA A 20 -18.49 0.75 -12.59
C ALA A 20 -18.68 -0.30 -11.48
N ALA A 21 -17.58 -0.87 -10.98
CA ALA A 21 -17.61 -1.77 -9.84
C ALA A 21 -18.03 -1.05 -8.55
N LEU A 22 -17.56 0.18 -8.33
CA LEU A 22 -17.94 1.00 -7.18
C LEU A 22 -19.44 1.25 -7.18
N GLU A 23 -19.99 1.68 -8.32
CA GLU A 23 -21.44 1.91 -8.47
C GLU A 23 -22.24 0.63 -8.20
N THR A 24 -21.83 -0.48 -8.81
CA THR A 24 -22.48 -1.79 -8.65
C THR A 24 -22.52 -2.24 -7.19
N LEU A 25 -21.38 -2.15 -6.50
CA LEU A 25 -21.26 -2.59 -5.12
C LEU A 25 -21.95 -1.64 -4.14
N SER A 26 -21.82 -0.32 -4.36
CA SER A 26 -22.50 0.69 -3.56
C SER A 26 -24.01 0.57 -3.64
N ALA A 27 -24.56 0.28 -4.83
CA ALA A 27 -25.99 0.05 -5.01
C ALA A 27 -26.48 -1.22 -4.29
N ARG A 28 -25.64 -2.26 -4.19
CA ARG A 28 -25.99 -3.55 -3.59
C ARG A 28 -25.82 -3.57 -2.06
N TYR A 29 -24.71 -3.02 -1.55
CA TYR A 29 -24.33 -3.13 -0.14
C TYR A 29 -24.46 -1.80 0.62
N GLY A 30 -24.86 -0.72 -0.06
CA GLY A 30 -24.83 0.65 0.47
C GLY A 30 -23.44 1.26 0.39
N GLN A 31 -23.34 2.53 0.79
CA GLN A 31 -22.09 3.28 0.83
C GLN A 31 -22.11 4.21 2.04
N ILE A 32 -21.06 4.18 2.85
CA ILE A 32 -20.84 5.16 3.92
C ILE A 32 -19.50 5.88 3.73
N PRO A 33 -19.33 7.07 4.35
CA PRO A 33 -18.07 7.78 4.31
C PRO A 33 -16.91 6.93 4.86
N VAL A 34 -15.74 7.03 4.23
CA VAL A 34 -14.51 6.33 4.67
C VAL A 34 -14.21 6.55 6.14
N ALA A 35 -14.52 7.73 6.70
CA ALA A 35 -14.29 8.04 8.10
C ALA A 35 -15.11 7.17 9.07
N GLU A 36 -16.31 6.75 8.66
CA GLU A 36 -17.27 5.99 9.46
C GLU A 36 -17.22 4.48 9.17
N ALA A 37 -16.52 4.07 8.11
CA ALA A 37 -16.47 2.68 7.69
C ALA A 37 -15.65 1.78 8.62
N GLU A 38 -16.15 0.57 8.83
CA GLU A 38 -15.39 -0.50 9.49
C GLU A 38 -14.36 -1.11 8.52
N ILE A 39 -14.76 -1.26 7.25
CA ILE A 39 -13.94 -1.87 6.21
C ILE A 39 -14.04 -1.04 4.93
N ILE A 40 -12.89 -0.69 4.38
CA ILE A 40 -12.75 0.02 3.13
C ILE A 40 -12.50 -0.99 2.02
N ILE A 41 -13.30 -0.93 0.96
CA ILE A 41 -13.20 -1.82 -0.19
C ILE A 41 -12.53 -1.05 -1.33
N ALA A 42 -11.27 -1.37 -1.60
CA ALA A 42 -10.48 -0.74 -2.66
C ALA A 42 -10.65 -1.48 -3.99
N LEU A 43 -11.10 -0.78 -5.03
CA LEU A 43 -11.35 -1.31 -6.37
C LEU A 43 -10.32 -0.75 -7.34
N GLY A 44 -9.43 -1.61 -7.86
CA GLY A 44 -8.34 -1.16 -8.72
C GLY A 44 -7.24 -2.20 -8.83
N GLY A 45 -5.97 -1.76 -8.91
CA GLY A 45 -4.79 -2.62 -8.83
C GLY A 45 -4.03 -2.47 -7.51
N ASP A 46 -2.90 -3.16 -7.38
CA ASP A 46 -2.04 -3.15 -6.18
C ASP A 46 -1.64 -1.73 -5.76
N GLY A 47 -1.25 -0.87 -6.71
CA GLY A 47 -0.86 0.52 -6.42
C GLY A 47 -2.00 1.32 -5.77
N PHE A 48 -3.25 1.07 -6.17
CA PHE A 48 -4.42 1.72 -5.58
C PHE A 48 -4.71 1.20 -4.17
N LEU A 49 -4.53 -0.10 -3.93
CA LEU A 49 -4.63 -0.67 -2.59
C LEU A 49 -3.56 -0.08 -1.66
N LEU A 50 -2.31 0.02 -2.12
CA LEU A 50 -1.22 0.64 -1.35
C LEU A 50 -1.49 2.11 -1.06
N GLN A 51 -2.02 2.86 -2.04
CA GLN A 51 -2.46 4.24 -1.82
C GLN A 51 -3.54 4.31 -0.74
N THR A 52 -4.57 3.47 -0.85
CA THR A 52 -5.67 3.40 0.13
C THR A 52 -5.15 3.06 1.53
N LEU A 53 -4.23 2.10 1.64
CA LEU A 53 -3.58 1.74 2.90
C LEU A 53 -2.78 2.90 3.48
N ARG A 54 -2.04 3.67 2.66
CA ARG A 54 -1.31 4.87 3.12
C ARG A 54 -2.27 5.93 3.66
N ASP A 55 -3.33 6.24 2.93
CA ASP A 55 -4.27 7.30 3.28
C ASP A 55 -5.08 6.96 4.54
N THR A 56 -5.18 5.68 4.88
CA THR A 56 -6.00 5.19 6.00
C THR A 56 -5.17 4.60 7.14
N MET A 57 -3.84 4.60 7.01
CA MET A 57 -2.91 3.95 7.93
C MET A 57 -3.07 4.40 9.38
N SER A 58 -3.28 5.70 9.59
CA SER A 58 -3.45 6.31 10.91
C SER A 58 -4.83 6.06 11.54
N THR A 59 -5.76 5.45 10.81
CA THR A 59 -7.15 5.28 11.25
C THR A 59 -7.45 3.91 11.85
N GLY A 60 -6.55 2.93 11.67
CA GLY A 60 -6.75 1.54 12.09
C GLY A 60 -7.84 0.79 11.31
N LYS A 61 -8.36 1.37 10.22
CA LYS A 61 -9.40 0.76 9.40
C LYS A 61 -8.85 -0.40 8.59
N LYS A 62 -9.68 -1.43 8.41
CA LYS A 62 -9.35 -2.58 7.56
C LYS A 62 -9.57 -2.20 6.11
N VAL A 63 -8.67 -2.64 5.24
CA VAL A 63 -8.78 -2.44 3.80
C VAL A 63 -8.84 -3.79 3.11
N TYR A 64 -9.79 -3.97 2.20
CA TYR A 64 -9.96 -5.16 1.38
C TYR A 64 -9.90 -4.77 -0.10
N GLY A 65 -8.88 -5.24 -0.81
CA GLY A 65 -8.69 -4.94 -2.24
C GLY A 65 -9.37 -5.95 -3.16
N MET A 66 -10.03 -5.48 -4.23
CA MET A 66 -10.54 -6.31 -5.34
C MET A 66 -10.04 -5.79 -6.70
N ASN A 67 -9.54 -6.71 -7.52
CA ASN A 67 -8.89 -6.39 -8.77
C ASN A 67 -9.88 -5.91 -9.84
N ARG A 68 -9.69 -4.67 -10.31
CA ARG A 68 -10.35 -4.08 -11.48
C ARG A 68 -9.33 -3.38 -12.40
N GLY A 69 -8.11 -3.91 -12.44
CA GLY A 69 -7.00 -3.45 -13.27
C GLY A 69 -6.19 -4.63 -13.82
N THR A 70 -4.88 -4.46 -13.92
CA THR A 70 -3.97 -5.54 -14.33
C THR A 70 -3.78 -6.58 -13.23
N ILE A 71 -3.36 -7.80 -13.60
CA ILE A 71 -3.02 -8.84 -12.61
C ILE A 71 -1.86 -8.34 -11.73
N GLY A 72 -2.05 -8.42 -10.41
CA GLY A 72 -1.08 -8.06 -9.38
C GLY A 72 -1.01 -9.12 -8.29
N PHE A 73 -0.32 -8.84 -7.20
CA PHE A 73 -0.02 -9.79 -6.12
C PHE A 73 -0.90 -9.59 -4.87
N LEU A 74 -1.46 -8.39 -4.66
CA LEU A 74 -2.15 -8.05 -3.41
C LEU A 74 -3.68 -8.07 -3.53
N MET A 75 -4.21 -7.96 -4.75
CA MET A 75 -5.64 -7.79 -4.99
C MET A 75 -6.38 -9.13 -5.06
N ASN A 76 -7.52 -9.22 -4.37
CA ASN A 76 -8.45 -10.36 -4.51
C ASN A 76 -9.19 -10.31 -5.85
N GLU A 77 -9.72 -11.44 -6.31
CA GLU A 77 -10.59 -11.48 -7.50
C GLU A 77 -11.86 -10.62 -7.28
N TYR A 78 -12.24 -9.82 -8.27
CA TYR A 78 -13.49 -9.07 -8.22
C TYR A 78 -14.70 -9.97 -8.38
N ARG A 79 -15.65 -9.87 -7.43
CA ARG A 79 -16.96 -10.51 -7.51
C ARG A 79 -18.04 -9.63 -6.88
N ALA A 80 -19.11 -9.35 -7.62
CA ALA A 80 -20.18 -8.46 -7.16
C ALA A 80 -21.05 -9.05 -6.03
N GLY A 81 -21.17 -10.38 -5.92
CA GLY A 81 -22.03 -11.06 -4.93
C GLY A 81 -21.21 -11.70 -3.82
N GLY A 82 -21.78 -11.89 -2.62
CA GLY A 82 -21.13 -12.61 -1.51
C GLY A 82 -19.98 -11.87 -0.83
N LEU A 83 -20.02 -10.53 -0.77
CA LEU A 83 -18.95 -9.73 -0.18
C LEU A 83 -18.74 -10.05 1.32
N ASP A 84 -19.82 -10.11 2.10
CA ASP A 84 -19.74 -10.41 3.54
C ASP A 84 -19.11 -11.76 3.84
N GLU A 85 -19.47 -12.79 3.07
CA GLU A 85 -18.91 -14.14 3.21
C GLU A 85 -17.42 -14.18 2.86
N ARG A 86 -17.00 -13.42 1.83
CA ARG A 86 -15.58 -13.33 1.49
C ARG A 86 -14.79 -12.63 2.57
N ILE A 87 -15.30 -11.52 3.09
CA ILE A 87 -14.64 -10.77 4.16
C ILE A 87 -14.55 -11.63 5.43
N SER A 88 -15.59 -12.38 5.77
CA SER A 88 -15.56 -13.24 6.96
C SER A 88 -14.59 -14.42 6.84
N LYS A 89 -14.35 -14.90 5.61
CA LYS A 89 -13.36 -15.94 5.30
C LYS A 89 -11.95 -15.40 5.03
N ALA A 90 -11.78 -14.09 4.88
CA ALA A 90 -10.49 -13.49 4.57
C ALA A 90 -9.54 -13.60 5.77
N VAL A 91 -8.27 -13.88 5.47
CA VAL A 91 -7.20 -13.85 6.47
C VAL A 91 -6.72 -12.41 6.59
N SER A 92 -6.70 -11.89 7.81
CA SER A 92 -6.23 -10.53 8.06
C SER A 92 -4.71 -10.51 8.12
N GLU A 93 -4.09 -9.72 7.25
CA GLU A 93 -2.65 -9.47 7.29
C GLU A 93 -2.35 -8.10 7.90
N THR A 94 -1.37 -8.06 8.80
CA THR A 94 -0.93 -6.80 9.43
C THR A 94 0.29 -6.26 8.71
N ILE A 95 0.09 -5.18 7.96
CA ILE A 95 1.18 -4.45 7.30
C ILE A 95 1.96 -3.65 8.35
N ARG A 96 3.28 -3.86 8.39
CA ARG A 96 4.21 -3.08 9.20
C ARG A 96 5.04 -2.19 8.26
N PRO A 97 4.71 -0.89 8.14
CA PRO A 97 5.46 0.01 7.28
C PRO A 97 6.87 0.25 7.84
N LEU A 98 7.80 0.63 6.96
CA LEU A 98 9.05 1.25 7.36
C LEU A 98 8.78 2.67 7.83
N GLU A 99 9.43 3.07 8.91
CA GLU A 99 9.55 4.46 9.30
C GLU A 99 10.94 4.95 8.87
N MET A 100 10.94 5.92 7.96
CA MET A 100 12.15 6.58 7.49
C MET A 100 12.34 7.88 8.25
N GLN A 101 13.56 8.12 8.71
CA GLN A 101 14.05 9.45 9.04
C GLN A 101 15.27 9.73 8.15
N ALA A 102 15.18 10.77 7.33
CA ALA A 102 16.24 11.19 6.43
C ALA A 102 16.72 12.59 6.83
N VAL A 103 18.03 12.76 6.95
CA VAL A 103 18.66 14.06 7.18
C VAL A 103 19.20 14.56 5.85
N THR A 104 18.73 15.72 5.40
CA THR A 104 19.18 16.35 4.16
C THR A 104 20.57 16.96 4.33
N HIS A 105 21.19 17.35 3.22
CA HIS A 105 22.47 18.06 3.26
C HIS A 105 22.38 19.40 4.03
N GLU A 106 21.21 20.04 4.01
CA GLU A 106 20.94 21.29 4.73
C GLU A 106 20.67 21.07 6.23
N GLY A 107 20.68 19.81 6.69
CA GLY A 107 20.43 19.43 8.09
C GLY A 107 18.95 19.28 8.45
N GLU A 108 18.04 19.43 7.48
CA GLU A 108 16.61 19.20 7.70
C GLU A 108 16.35 17.70 7.92
N THR A 109 15.51 17.37 8.89
CA THR A 109 15.06 15.98 9.12
C THR A 109 13.66 15.79 8.57
N ILE A 110 13.52 14.83 7.64
CA ILE A 110 12.26 14.45 7.00
C ILE A 110 11.88 13.07 7.50
N SER A 111 10.63 12.91 7.94
CA SER A 111 10.08 11.61 8.34
C SER A 111 9.01 11.14 7.35
N ALA A 112 9.01 9.86 7.01
CA ALA A 112 7.99 9.28 6.14
C ALA A 112 7.71 7.81 6.48
N LEU A 113 6.50 7.35 6.15
CA LEU A 113 6.12 5.94 6.23
C LEU A 113 6.12 5.32 4.83
N ALA A 114 6.67 4.11 4.72
CA ALA A 114 6.68 3.36 3.47
C ALA A 114 6.13 1.95 3.65
N ILE A 115 5.16 1.56 2.81
CA ILE A 115 4.59 0.21 2.84
C ILE A 115 5.52 -0.79 2.17
N ASN A 116 6.07 -0.44 1.00
CA ASN A 116 6.93 -1.34 0.25
C ASN A 116 8.40 -1.09 0.57
N GLU A 117 8.92 0.09 0.24
CA GLU A 117 10.33 0.40 0.35
C GLU A 117 10.64 1.87 0.64
N VAL A 118 11.84 2.09 1.17
CA VAL A 118 12.54 3.37 1.16
C VAL A 118 13.76 3.22 0.26
N ALA A 119 13.88 4.07 -0.76
CA ALA A 119 14.99 4.02 -1.70
C ALA A 119 15.77 5.33 -1.70
N LEU A 120 17.10 5.22 -1.67
CA LEU A 120 18.06 6.30 -1.82
C LEU A 120 18.76 6.14 -3.17
N TRP A 121 18.67 7.17 -4.02
CA TRP A 121 19.26 7.18 -5.35
C TRP A 121 20.22 8.35 -5.53
N ARG A 122 21.23 8.17 -6.38
CA ARG A 122 22.09 9.26 -6.83
C ARG A 122 21.28 10.31 -7.60
N GLN A 123 21.60 11.58 -7.37
CA GLN A 123 20.99 12.72 -8.09
C GLN A 123 21.83 13.20 -9.28
N SER A 124 23.06 12.69 -9.41
CA SER A 124 23.98 13.05 -10.50
C SER A 124 24.31 11.82 -11.34
N TYR A 125 25.05 12.02 -12.45
CA TYR A 125 25.60 10.93 -13.24
C TYR A 125 26.78 10.19 -12.58
N GLN A 126 27.31 10.71 -11.46
CA GLN A 126 28.39 10.09 -10.72
C GLN A 126 27.85 9.00 -9.78
N THR A 127 28.61 7.91 -9.64
CA THR A 127 28.31 6.82 -8.70
C THR A 127 28.21 7.36 -7.27
N ALA A 128 27.22 6.88 -6.52
CA ALA A 128 27.11 7.17 -5.10
C ALA A 128 28.06 6.28 -4.30
N LYS A 129 28.69 6.86 -3.28
CA LYS A 129 29.46 6.15 -2.25
C LYS A 129 28.62 6.07 -0.99
N ILE A 130 28.16 4.87 -0.65
CA ILE A 130 27.18 4.66 0.42
C ILE A 130 27.79 3.78 1.50
N ARG A 131 27.81 4.27 2.74
CA ARG A 131 28.13 3.48 3.94
C ARG A 131 26.83 2.94 4.53
N ILE A 132 26.84 1.68 4.98
CA ILE A 132 25.69 1.04 5.63
C ILE A 132 26.06 0.65 7.06
N THR A 133 25.29 1.16 8.00
CA THR A 133 25.38 0.86 9.43
C THR A 133 24.06 0.25 9.89
N VAL A 134 24.12 -0.82 10.68
CA VAL A 134 22.96 -1.48 11.28
C VAL A 134 23.24 -1.65 12.76
N ASP A 135 22.33 -1.17 13.62
CA ASP A 135 22.49 -1.18 15.08
C ASP A 135 23.83 -0.60 15.52
N GLU A 136 24.17 0.59 14.99
CA GLU A 136 25.42 1.33 15.24
C GLU A 136 26.71 0.63 14.76
N GLN A 137 26.60 -0.57 14.18
CA GLN A 137 27.73 -1.32 13.63
C GLN A 137 27.82 -1.12 12.12
N VAL A 138 29.00 -0.71 11.63
CA VAL A 138 29.24 -0.61 10.19
C VAL A 138 29.23 -2.01 9.59
N ARG A 139 28.26 -2.28 8.71
CA ARG A 139 28.14 -3.54 7.97
C ARG A 139 28.82 -3.47 6.61
N LEU A 140 28.88 -2.27 6.03
CA LEU A 140 29.53 -2.01 4.76
C LEU A 140 30.14 -0.61 4.76
N GLU A 141 31.46 -0.53 4.64
CA GLU A 141 32.21 0.73 4.77
C GLU A 141 31.97 1.66 3.57
N GLU A 142 32.01 1.11 2.35
CA GLU A 142 31.76 1.85 1.11
C GLU A 142 31.16 0.92 0.05
N LEU A 143 29.99 1.30 -0.47
CA LEU A 143 29.36 0.70 -1.64
C LEU A 143 29.33 1.74 -2.77
N ASN A 144 29.92 1.40 -3.92
CA ASN A 144 29.85 2.19 -5.13
C ASN A 144 28.67 1.68 -5.97
N CYS A 145 27.58 2.45 -6.05
CA CYS A 145 26.35 2.05 -6.74
C CYS A 145 25.50 3.26 -7.18
N ASP A 146 24.38 2.99 -7.85
CA ASP A 146 23.38 4.01 -8.19
C ASP A 146 22.50 4.39 -6.99
N GLY A 147 22.39 3.52 -5.99
CA GLY A 147 21.52 3.71 -4.85
C GLY A 147 21.41 2.46 -3.97
N VAL A 148 20.70 2.61 -2.85
CA VAL A 148 20.33 1.50 -1.95
C VAL A 148 18.85 1.59 -1.62
N MET A 149 18.25 0.44 -1.29
CA MET A 149 16.86 0.36 -0.93
C MET A 149 16.67 -0.56 0.26
N ILE A 150 15.74 -0.19 1.14
CA ILE A 150 15.29 -1.00 2.28
C ILE A 150 13.83 -1.33 2.00
N ALA A 151 13.49 -2.62 1.95
CA ALA A 151 12.15 -3.09 1.62
C ALA A 151 11.52 -3.87 2.78
N THR A 152 10.21 -3.76 2.93
CA THR A 152 9.40 -4.64 3.77
C THR A 152 9.22 -6.00 3.10
N PRO A 153 8.77 -7.04 3.84
CA PRO A 153 8.34 -8.28 3.23
C PRO A 153 7.27 -8.09 2.14
N ALA A 154 6.34 -7.16 2.33
CA ALA A 154 5.32 -6.83 1.33
C ALA A 154 5.91 -6.15 0.08
N GLY A 155 6.96 -5.34 0.26
CA GLY A 155 7.71 -4.71 -0.84
C GLY A 155 8.66 -5.64 -1.59
N SER A 156 8.88 -6.88 -1.11
CA SER A 156 9.81 -7.82 -1.75
C SER A 156 9.44 -8.18 -3.20
N THR A 157 8.14 -8.14 -3.52
CA THR A 157 7.61 -8.39 -4.87
C THR A 157 7.43 -7.12 -5.70
N ALA A 158 7.82 -5.96 -5.16
CA ALA A 158 7.75 -4.67 -5.84
C ALA A 158 9.07 -4.37 -6.57
N TYR A 159 9.61 -3.14 -6.44
CA TYR A 159 10.82 -2.74 -7.15
C TYR A 159 12.04 -3.60 -6.77
N ASN A 160 12.03 -4.19 -5.56
CA ASN A 160 13.07 -5.11 -5.10
C ASN A 160 13.22 -6.32 -6.03
N LEU A 161 12.12 -6.81 -6.62
CA LEU A 161 12.15 -7.93 -7.56
C LEU A 161 12.83 -7.54 -8.89
N SER A 162 12.77 -6.27 -9.27
CA SER A 162 13.38 -5.74 -10.51
C SER A 162 14.84 -5.31 -10.33
N ALA A 163 15.30 -5.14 -9.09
CA ALA A 163 16.67 -4.79 -8.75
C ALA A 163 17.59 -6.01 -8.57
N HIS A 164 17.08 -7.22 -8.88
CA HIS A 164 17.80 -8.48 -8.74
C HIS A 164 18.71 -8.79 -9.93
#